data_AF-A0A925VPP5-F1
#
_entry.id   AF-A0A925VPP5-F1
#
_cell.length_a   1.000
_cell.length_b   1.000
_cell.length_c   1.000
_cell.angle_alpha   90.00
_cell.angle_beta   90.00
_cell.angle_gamma   90.00
#
_symmetry.space_group_name_H-M   'P 1'
#
loop_
_entity.id
_entity.type
_entity.pdbx_description
1 polymer ?
#
loop_
_entity_poly.entity_id
_entity_poly.type
_entity_poly.pdbx_seq_one_letter_code
_entity_poly.pdbx_strand_id
1 'polypeptide(L)' 'MHSFTTDVLVIGAGQSGLAVGYYLRRAGLSFVLLDDQPGPGGAWPHGWDSLRLFSPADASSLPGWLMPRPPD' A
#
# COMPACT_ATOMS: atom_id res chain seq x y z
N MET A 1 -15.85 11.96 18.89
CA MET A 1 -15.77 11.76 17.42
C MET A 1 -14.66 12.64 16.89
N HIS A 2 -13.64 12.06 16.27
CA HIS A 2 -12.71 12.85 15.47
C HIS A 2 -13.39 13.14 14.13
N SER A 3 -13.49 14.41 13.75
CA SER A 3 -13.95 14.83 12.44
C SER A 3 -12.76 15.31 11.63
N PHE A 4 -12.67 14.89 10.38
CA PHE A 4 -11.68 15.36 9.43
C PHE A 4 -12.36 15.63 8.08
N THR A 5 -11.77 16.53 7.30
CA THR A 5 -12.19 16.86 5.93
C THR A 5 -11.01 16.63 5.01
N THR A 6 -11.26 15.98 3.88
CA THR A 6 -10.23 15.62 2.90
C THR A 6 -10.83 15.58 1.51
N ASP A 7 -10.03 15.82 0.47
CA ASP A 7 -10.50 15.77 -0.92
C ASP A 7 -10.82 14.32 -1.33
N VAL A 8 -9.99 13.37 -0.90
CA VAL A 8 -10.11 11.95 -1.26
C VAL A 8 -10.01 11.06 -0.03
N LEU A 9 -11.02 10.21 0.18
CA LEU A 9 -10.98 9.11 1.14
C LEU A 9 -10.74 7.80 0.39
N VAL A 10 -9.65 7.11 0.69
CA VAL A 10 -9.34 5.78 0.15
C VAL A 10 -9.66 4.74 1.21
N ILE A 11 -10.54 3.79 0.88
CA ILE A 11 -10.86 2.65 1.73
C ILE A 11 -9.99 1.47 1.29
N GLY A 12 -9.12 1.02 2.20
CA GLY A 12 -8.07 0.04 1.99
C GLY A 12 -6.68 0.67 1.87
N ALA A 13 -5.74 0.26 2.72
CA ALA A 13 -4.33 0.65 2.74
C ALA A 13 -3.38 -0.52 2.43
N GLY A 14 -3.89 -1.53 1.70
CA GLY A 14 -3.05 -2.51 1.00
C GLY A 14 -2.29 -1.89 -0.19
N GLN A 15 -1.67 -2.73 -1.02
CA GLN A 15 -0.81 -2.28 -2.13
C GLN A 15 -1.50 -1.30 -3.10
N SER A 16 -2.77 -1.53 -3.41
CA SER A 16 -3.55 -0.67 -4.30
C SER A 16 -3.79 0.71 -3.69
N GLY A 17 -4.13 0.76 -2.40
CA GLY A 17 -4.32 2.02 -1.67
C GLY A 17 -3.03 2.81 -1.57
N LEU A 18 -1.92 2.15 -1.23
CA LEU A 18 -0.60 2.79 -1.18
C LEU A 18 -0.15 3.34 -2.54
N ALA A 19 -0.39 2.61 -3.63
CA ALA A 19 -0.11 3.09 -4.98
C ALA A 19 -0.94 4.33 -5.34
N VAL A 20 -2.23 4.34 -4.98
CA VAL A 20 -3.10 5.52 -5.15
C VAL A 20 -2.59 6.69 -4.31
N GLY A 21 -2.29 6.47 -3.03
CA GLY A 21 -1.77 7.49 -2.12
C GLY A 21 -0.46 8.12 -2.62
N TYR A 22 0.42 7.34 -3.24
CA TYR A 22 1.64 7.86 -3.89
C TYR A 22 1.31 8.92 -4.96
N TYR A 23 0.33 8.66 -5.83
CA TYR A 23 -0.05 9.61 -6.88
C TYR A 23 -0.90 10.76 -6.36
N LEU A 24 -1.78 10.56 -5.38
CA LEU A 24 -2.54 11.63 -4.73
C LEU A 24 -1.61 12.66 -4.07
N ARG A 25 -0.55 12.18 -3.39
CA ARG A 25 0.49 13.06 -2.84
C ARG A 25 1.15 13.90 -3.93
N ARG A 26 1.47 13.32 -5.09
CA ARG A 26 2.09 14.04 -6.21
C ARG A 26 1.13 15.02 -6.89
N ALA A 27 -0.17 14.76 -6.82
CA ALA A 27 -1.21 15.66 -7.30
C ALA A 27 -1.50 16.83 -6.33
N GLY A 28 -0.92 16.84 -5.13
CA GLY A 28 -1.13 17.89 -4.14
C GLY A 28 -2.51 17.87 -3.47
N LEU A 29 -3.22 16.73 -3.54
CA LEU A 29 -4.53 16.57 -2.91
C LEU A 29 -4.39 16.18 -1.44
N SER A 30 -5.33 16.61 -0.59
CA SER A 30 -5.47 16.09 0.76
C SER A 30 -6.17 14.73 0.70
N PHE A 31 -5.59 13.71 1.34
CA PHE A 31 -6.20 12.39 1.36
C PHE A 31 -5.93 11.63 2.65
N VAL A 32 -6.83 10.69 2.95
CA VAL A 32 -6.71 9.73 4.06
C VAL A 32 -6.92 8.32 3.51
N LEU A 33 -6.07 7.38 3.92
CA LEU A 33 -6.29 5.94 3.71
C LEU A 33 -6.79 5.35 5.03
N LEU A 34 -7.91 4.64 4.99
CA LEU A 34 -8.42 3.88 6.13
C LEU A 34 -8.38 2.39 5.81
N ASP A 35 -7.85 1.59 6.72
CA ASP A 35 -7.75 0.15 6.58
C ASP A 35 -8.14 -0.52 7.89
N ASP A 36 -8.75 -1.71 7.77
CA ASP A 36 -9.25 -2.48 8.92
C ASP A 36 -8.19 -3.42 9.51
N GLN A 37 -7.01 -3.51 8.89
CA GLN A 37 -5.91 -4.31 9.42
C GLN A 37 -5.21 -3.60 10.59
N PRO A 38 -4.74 -4.35 11.60
CA PRO A 38 -4.02 -3.78 12.74
C PRO A 38 -2.65 -3.17 12.36
N GLY A 39 -2.15 -3.45 11.15
CA GLY A 39 -0.88 -2.97 10.63
C GLY A 39 -0.82 -3.02 9.11
N PRO A 40 0.29 -2.53 8.51
CA PRO A 40 0.47 -2.53 7.06
C PRO A 40 0.59 -3.95 6.49
N GLY A 41 0.39 -4.07 5.18
CA GLY A 41 0.53 -5.33 4.43
C GLY A 41 -0.75 -5.80 3.75
N GLY A 42 -1.92 -5.24 4.12
CA GLY A 42 -3.19 -5.61 3.49
C GLY A 42 -3.47 -7.11 3.63
N ALA A 43 -3.62 -7.81 2.50
CA ALA A 43 -3.88 -9.25 2.50
C ALA A 43 -2.63 -10.12 2.81
N TRP A 44 -1.41 -9.56 2.69
CA TRP A 44 -0.16 -10.33 2.81
C TRP A 44 0.02 -11.07 4.15
N PRO A 45 -0.31 -10.49 5.32
CA PRO A 45 -0.23 -11.19 6.61
C PRO A 45 -1.15 -12.41 6.73
N HIS A 46 -2.15 -12.56 5.84
CA HIS A 46 -3.08 -13.69 5.81
C HIS A 46 -2.68 -14.78 4.80
N GLY A 47 -1.56 -14.60 4.10
CA GLY A 47 -0.99 -15.61 3.23
C GLY A 47 -0.45 -16.81 4.01
N TRP A 48 -0.32 -17.96 3.34
CA TRP A 48 0.30 -19.14 3.93
C TRP A 48 1.83 -18.97 4.07
N ASP A 49 2.45 -19.67 5.04
CA ASP A 49 3.87 -19.46 5.39
C ASP A 49 4.87 -19.64 4.22
N SER A 50 4.56 -20.55 3.29
CA SER A 50 5.38 -20.81 2.11
C SER A 50 5.06 -19.90 0.91
N LEU A 51 4.13 -18.96 1.03
CA LEU A 51 3.77 -18.04 -0.03
C LEU A 51 5.00 -17.23 -0.45
N ARG A 52 5.26 -17.21 -1.75
CA ARG A 52 6.26 -16.35 -2.39
C ARG A 52 5.64 -15.72 -3.62
N LEU A 53 6.14 -14.54 -3.98
CA LEU A 53 5.81 -13.93 -5.25
C LEU A 53 6.33 -14.79 -6.40
N PHE A 54 5.63 -14.75 -7.53
CA PHE A 54 5.97 -15.51 -8.74
C PHE A 54 6.83 -14.71 -9.72
N SER A 55 7.18 -13.47 -9.36
CA SER A 55 8.02 -12.58 -10.15
C SER A 55 9.07 -11.91 -9.25
N PRO A 56 10.22 -11.48 -9.81
CA PRO A 56 11.27 -10.87 -9.01
C PRO A 56 10.86 -9.49 -8.46
N ALA A 57 11.69 -8.94 -7.56
CA ALA A 57 11.32 -7.75 -6.80
C ALA A 57 11.10 -6.50 -7.66
N ASP A 58 11.82 -6.38 -8.77
CA ASP A 58 11.67 -5.31 -9.76
C ASP A 58 10.31 -5.37 -10.47
N ALA A 59 9.83 -6.57 -10.81
CA ALA A 59 8.52 -6.79 -11.40
C ALA A 59 7.36 -6.76 -10.37
N SER A 60 7.66 -6.72 -9.08
CA SER A 60 6.70 -6.71 -7.98
C SER A 60 6.67 -5.37 -7.21
N SER A 61 7.34 -4.34 -7.72
CA SER A 61 7.49 -3.05 -7.06
C SER A 61 6.26 -2.14 -7.24
N LEU A 62 5.95 -1.37 -6.19
CA LEU A 62 4.99 -0.27 -6.28
C LEU A 62 5.64 1.02 -6.80
N PRO A 63 4.86 2.03 -7.21
CA PRO A 63 5.38 3.32 -7.64
C PRO A 63 6.27 4.00 -6.60
N GLY A 64 7.33 4.66 -7.07
CA GLY A 64 8.21 5.48 -6.23
C GLY A 64 9.40 4.70 -5.70
N TRP A 65 9.22 3.99 -4.59
CA TRP A 65 10.31 3.25 -3.94
C TRP A 65 10.21 1.76 -4.26
N LEU A 66 11.22 1.25 -4.98
CA LEU A 66 11.25 -0.14 -5.43
C LEU A 66 11.38 -1.11 -4.25
N MET A 67 10.74 -2.27 -4.37
CA MET A 67 10.85 -3.35 -3.40
C MET A 67 12.31 -3.83 -3.33
N PRO A 68 12.89 -3.94 -2.12
CA PRO A 68 14.24 -4.47 -1.97
C PRO A 68 14.38 -5.87 -2.57
N ARG A 69 15.52 -6.13 -3.21
CA ARG A 69 15.85 -7.49 -3.64
C ARG A 69 16.17 -8.34 -2.40
N PRO A 70 15.68 -9.60 -2.33
CA PRO A 70 16.16 -10.54 -1.32
C PRO A 70 17.69 -10.69 -1.43
N PRO A 71 18.38 -11.01 -0.32
CA PRO A 71 19.76 -11.45 -0.39
C PRO A 71 19.87 -12.72 -1.27
N ASP A 72 21.00 -12.86 -1.95
CA ASP A 72 21.36 -14.11 -2.64
C ASP A 72 21.54 -15.28 -1.65
#